data_AF-A0A7W0N3Q6-F1
#
_entry.id   AF-A0A7W0N3Q6-F1
#
_cell.length_a   1.000
_cell.length_b   1.000
_cell.length_c   1.000
_cell.angle_alpha   90.00
_cell.angle_beta   90.00
_cell.angle_gamma   90.00
#
_symmetry.space_group_name_H-M   'P 1'
#
loop_
_entity.id
_entity.type
_entity.pdbx_description
1 polymer ?
#
loop_
_entity_poly.entity_id
_entity_poly.type
_entity_poly.pdbx_seq_one_letter_code
_entity_poly.pdbx_strand_id
1 'polypeptide(L)'
;DPSVHAVVLPRTHEQRASIAALDLPSLILPGAAVDAQSLVALADLVVSAGGTMNREAIALGVPAYTTFAGRLGAVDEMLVRDRRLGVLSSAAALPLRKRESRDRRVERTPALILDLFLSALDG
;
A
#
# COMPACT_ATOMS: atom_id res chain seq x y z
N ASP A 1 10.89 -0.95 -18.39
CA ASP A 1 9.72 -0.33 -19.04
C ASP A 1 9.65 1.11 -18.56
N PRO A 2 9.74 2.12 -19.45
CA PRO A 2 9.71 3.53 -19.08
C PRO A 2 8.36 4.00 -18.48
N SER A 3 7.30 3.20 -18.62
CA SER A 3 5.98 3.50 -18.03
C SER A 3 5.87 3.12 -16.55
N VAL A 4 6.85 2.40 -16.01
CA VAL A 4 6.87 1.93 -14.61
C VAL A 4 7.74 2.86 -13.79
N HIS A 5 7.15 3.40 -12.72
CA HIS A 5 7.86 4.20 -11.73
C HIS A 5 7.74 3.52 -10.37
N ALA A 6 8.83 3.50 -9.60
CA ALA A 6 8.82 3.03 -8.22
C ALA A 6 9.08 4.19 -7.27
N VAL A 7 8.09 4.49 -6.43
CA VAL A 7 8.27 5.40 -5.30
C VAL A 7 8.81 4.58 -4.14
N VAL A 8 10.05 4.84 -3.75
CA VAL A 8 10.70 4.11 -2.65
C VAL A 8 10.72 5.00 -1.43
N LEU A 9 10.35 4.43 -0.28
CA LEU A 9 10.32 5.13 1.02
C LEU A 9 11.42 4.54 1.92
N PRO A 10 12.66 5.07 1.86
CA PRO A 10 13.75 4.59 2.69
C PRO A 10 13.46 4.86 4.17
N ARG A 11 13.79 3.91 5.04
CA ARG A 11 13.64 4.06 6.49
C ARG A 11 14.79 4.87 7.10
N THR A 12 15.97 4.82 6.47
CA THR A 12 17.18 5.49 6.95
C THR A 12 17.84 6.34 5.87
N HIS A 13 18.68 7.28 6.28
CA HIS A 13 19.47 8.11 5.36
C HIS A 13 20.45 7.26 4.53
N GLU A 14 21.06 6.24 5.14
CA GLU A 14 21.96 5.32 4.46
C GLU A 14 21.26 4.54 3.34
N GLN A 15 20.04 4.02 3.61
CA GLN A 15 19.22 3.38 2.57
C GLN A 15 18.88 4.35 1.45
N ARG A 16 18.58 5.61 1.78
CA ARG A 16 18.31 6.64 0.77
C ARG A 16 19.53 6.87 -0.11
N ALA A 17 20.72 7.01 0.49
CA ALA A 17 21.96 7.23 -0.25
C ALA A 17 22.30 6.05 -1.17
N SER A 18 22.16 4.81 -0.68
CA SER A 18 22.44 3.62 -1.49
C SER A 18 21.48 3.46 -2.67
N ILE A 19 20.19 3.74 -2.46
CA ILE A 19 19.18 3.68 -3.55
C ILE A 19 19.39 4.83 -4.53
N ALA A 20 19.69 6.05 -4.07
CA ALA A 20 19.95 7.19 -4.94
C ALA A 20 21.18 6.95 -5.85
N ALA A 21 22.21 6.27 -5.35
CA ALA A 21 23.41 5.92 -6.10
C ALA A 21 23.17 4.95 -7.27
N LEU A 22 22.00 4.29 -7.33
CA LEU A 22 21.64 3.44 -8.47
C LEU A 22 21.37 4.26 -9.74
N ASP A 23 21.12 5.57 -9.61
CA ASP A 23 20.88 6.52 -10.70
C ASP A 23 19.86 6.04 -11.75
N LEU A 24 18.80 5.38 -11.27
CA LEU A 24 17.75 4.82 -12.11
C LEU A 24 16.65 5.86 -12.36
N PRO A 25 16.34 6.23 -13.62
CA PRO A 25 15.37 7.29 -13.92
C PRO A 25 13.93 6.95 -13.51
N SER A 26 13.63 5.67 -13.31
CA SER A 26 12.32 5.18 -12.87
C SER A 26 12.11 5.23 -11.35
N LEU A 27 13.13 5.59 -10.57
CA LEU A 27 13.04 5.66 -9.12
C LEU A 27 12.70 7.07 -8.64
N ILE A 28 11.72 7.15 -7.75
CA ILE A 28 11.32 8.40 -7.09
C ILE A 28 11.62 8.24 -5.61
N LEU A 29 12.49 9.12 -5.08
CA LEU A 29 12.86 9.18 -3.66
C LEU A 29 12.36 10.49 -3.05
N PRO A 30 11.21 10.51 -2.36
CA PRO A 30 10.71 11.70 -1.72
C PRO A 30 11.75 12.35 -0.79
N GLY A 31 11.85 13.69 -0.84
CA GLY A 31 12.77 14.46 0.00
C GLY A 31 12.30 14.64 1.45
N ALA A 32 11.02 14.37 1.71
CA ALA A 32 10.37 14.52 3.00
C ALA A 32 9.28 13.44 3.17
N ALA A 33 8.66 13.41 4.35
CA ALA A 33 7.50 12.57 4.58
C ALA A 33 6.37 12.92 3.59
N VAL A 34 5.69 11.89 3.10
CA VAL A 34 4.56 11.99 2.18
C VAL A 34 3.30 11.44 2.84
N ASP A 35 2.13 11.85 2.35
CA ASP A 35 0.89 11.17 2.69
C ASP A 35 0.89 9.75 2.09
N ALA A 36 1.30 8.78 2.91
CA ALA A 36 1.44 7.40 2.51
C ALA A 36 0.10 6.79 2.08
N GLN A 37 -1.02 7.19 2.67
CA GLN A 37 -2.33 6.61 2.35
C GLN A 37 -2.79 7.03 0.96
N SER A 38 -2.67 8.31 0.62
CA SER A 38 -2.95 8.78 -0.75
C SER A 38 -2.01 8.15 -1.78
N LEU A 39 -0.71 8.05 -1.44
CA LEU A 39 0.26 7.39 -2.32
C LEU A 39 -0.12 5.92 -2.58
N VAL A 40 -0.43 5.17 -1.52
CA VAL A 40 -0.86 3.77 -1.62
C VAL A 40 -2.16 3.67 -2.42
N ALA A 41 -3.17 4.51 -2.14
CA ALA A 41 -4.44 4.50 -2.85
C ALA A 41 -4.29 4.70 -4.36
N LEU A 42 -3.31 5.51 -4.79
CA LEU A 42 -3.02 5.79 -6.20
C LEU A 42 -2.04 4.80 -6.85
N ALA A 43 -1.41 3.90 -6.08
CA ALA A 43 -0.45 2.94 -6.58
C ALA A 43 -1.10 1.75 -7.28
N ASP A 44 -0.41 1.20 -8.28
CA ASP A 44 -0.83 -0.04 -8.96
C ASP A 44 -0.68 -1.27 -8.02
N LEU A 45 0.37 -1.28 -7.19
CA LEU A 45 0.63 -2.28 -6.16
C LEU A 45 1.57 -1.71 -5.09
N VAL A 46 1.68 -2.41 -3.96
CA VAL A 46 2.63 -2.11 -2.88
C VAL A 46 3.51 -3.32 -2.60
N VAL A 47 4.82 -3.08 -2.44
CA VAL A 47 5.78 -4.07 -1.93
C VAL A 47 6.34 -3.55 -0.61
N SER A 48 6.26 -4.35 0.46
CA SER A 48 6.86 -4.00 1.75
C SER A 48 7.42 -5.22 2.47
N ALA A 49 8.16 -5.02 3.57
CA ALA A 49 8.64 -6.11 4.42
C ALA A 49 7.66 -6.46 5.55
N GLY A 50 6.36 -6.20 5.40
CA GLY A 50 5.34 -6.48 6.41
C GLY A 50 4.79 -5.25 7.13
N GLY A 51 3.99 -5.49 8.18
CA GLY A 51 3.50 -4.44 9.08
C GLY A 51 2.19 -3.81 8.64
N THR A 52 1.93 -2.59 9.10
CA THR A 52 0.65 -1.89 8.87
C THR A 52 0.44 -1.54 7.40
N MET A 53 1.51 -1.22 6.67
CA MET A 53 1.43 -0.81 5.26
C MET A 53 0.79 -1.86 4.36
N ASN A 54 1.07 -3.15 4.57
CA ASN A 54 0.42 -4.23 3.81
C ASN A 54 -1.10 -4.24 4.03
N ARG A 55 -1.52 -4.03 5.28
CA ARG A 55 -2.93 -4.08 5.68
C ARG A 55 -3.67 -2.83 5.21
N GLU A 56 -3.01 -1.67 5.27
CA GLU A 56 -3.52 -0.41 4.72
C GLU A 56 -3.71 -0.50 3.21
N ALA A 57 -2.73 -1.02 2.48
CA ALA A 57 -2.85 -1.26 1.04
C ALA A 57 -4.04 -2.17 0.72
N ILE A 58 -4.15 -3.30 1.42
CA ILE A 58 -5.26 -4.24 1.25
C ILE A 58 -6.61 -3.61 1.61
N ALA A 59 -6.68 -2.76 2.64
CA ALA A 59 -7.89 -2.05 3.04
C ALA A 59 -8.30 -1.01 1.99
N LEU A 60 -7.33 -0.38 1.33
CA LEU A 60 -7.54 0.54 0.21
C LEU A 60 -7.80 -0.18 -1.13
N GLY A 61 -7.86 -1.52 -1.13
CA GLY A 61 -8.11 -2.31 -2.34
C GLY A 61 -6.92 -2.38 -3.29
N VAL A 62 -5.71 -2.06 -2.80
CA VAL A 62 -4.47 -2.07 -3.56
C VAL A 62 -3.78 -3.43 -3.37
N PRO A 63 -3.37 -4.11 -4.45
CA PRO A 63 -2.58 -5.34 -4.36
C PRO A 63 -1.32 -5.12 -3.51
N ALA A 64 -1.12 -5.97 -2.51
CA ALA A 64 0.01 -5.88 -1.61
C ALA A 64 0.85 -7.16 -1.67
N TYR A 65 2.16 -6.97 -1.59
CA TYR A 65 3.15 -8.03 -1.62
C TYR A 65 4.17 -7.84 -0.50
N THR A 66 4.50 -8.94 0.19
CA THR A 66 5.50 -8.93 1.26
C THR A 66 6.78 -9.63 0.85
N THR A 67 7.93 -9.04 1.16
CA THR A 67 9.25 -9.70 1.10
C THR A 67 9.69 -10.21 2.48
N PHE A 68 8.82 -10.13 3.49
CA PHE A 68 9.14 -10.56 4.85
C PHE A 68 9.38 -12.07 4.90
N ALA A 69 10.62 -12.46 5.22
CA ALA A 69 11.03 -13.84 5.33
C ALA A 69 10.89 -14.43 6.75
N GLY A 70 10.47 -13.60 7.73
CA GLY A 70 10.25 -14.04 9.11
C GLY A 70 8.86 -14.62 9.35
N ARG A 71 8.56 -14.93 10.61
CA ARG A 71 7.22 -15.38 11.03
C ARG A 71 6.21 -14.25 10.88
N LEU A 72 5.24 -14.44 9.98
CA LEU A 72 4.16 -13.47 9.76
C LEU A 72 3.32 -13.29 11.03
N GLY A 73 2.80 -12.08 11.21
CA GLY A 73 1.78 -11.84 12.25
C GLY A 73 0.46 -12.51 11.87
N ALA A 74 -0.36 -12.87 12.85
CA ALA A 74 -1.61 -13.62 12.62
C ALA A 74 -2.53 -13.01 11.55
N VAL A 75 -2.61 -11.67 11.50
CA VAL A 75 -3.38 -10.97 10.46
C VAL A 75 -2.78 -11.16 9.07
N ASP A 76 -1.45 -11.09 8.93
CA ASP A 76 -0.80 -11.28 7.64
C ASP A 76 -0.86 -12.75 7.21
N GLU A 77 -0.75 -13.70 8.14
CA GLU A 77 -0.98 -15.12 7.88
C GLU A 77 -2.39 -15.38 7.32
N MET A 78 -3.40 -14.75 7.92
CA MET A 78 -4.78 -14.82 7.42
C MET A 78 -4.90 -14.18 6.02
N LEU A 79 -4.33 -13.00 5.80
CA LEU A 79 -4.40 -12.32 4.50
C LEU A 79 -3.68 -13.09 3.39
N VAL A 80 -2.58 -13.77 3.71
CA VAL A 80 -1.92 -14.69 2.78
C VAL A 80 -2.81 -15.90 2.48
N ARG A 81 -3.41 -16.51 3.50
CA ARG A 81 -4.36 -17.63 3.34
C ARG A 81 -5.55 -17.26 2.45
N ASP A 82 -6.06 -16.05 2.62
CA ASP A 82 -7.18 -15.49 1.84
C ASP A 82 -6.75 -15.00 0.45
N ARG A 83 -5.47 -15.15 0.07
CA ARG A 83 -4.87 -14.67 -1.19
C ARG A 83 -5.00 -13.15 -1.40
N ARG A 84 -5.08 -12.38 -0.31
CA ARG A 84 -5.12 -10.91 -0.31
C ARG A 84 -3.74 -10.28 -0.15
N LEU A 85 -2.79 -10.98 0.46
CA LEU A 85 -1.38 -10.60 0.56
C LEU A 85 -0.52 -11.63 -0.19
N GLY A 86 0.25 -11.19 -1.18
CA GLY A 86 1.21 -12.04 -1.89
C GLY A 86 2.54 -12.14 -1.14
N VAL A 87 3.18 -13.32 -1.14
CA VAL A 87 4.54 -13.49 -0.61
C VAL A 87 5.51 -13.57 -1.80
N LEU A 88 6.51 -12.70 -1.82
CA LEU A 88 7.51 -12.67 -2.89
C LEU A 88 8.78 -13.38 -2.44
N SER A 89 9.14 -14.43 -3.18
CA SER A 89 10.43 -15.12 -3.05
C SER A 89 11.50 -14.57 -4.02
N SER A 90 11.09 -13.82 -5.04
CA SER A 90 11.99 -13.19 -6.02
C SER A 90 11.30 -12.03 -6.73
N ALA A 91 12.09 -11.15 -7.36
CA ALA A 91 11.57 -10.04 -8.15
C ALA A 91 10.75 -10.52 -9.37
N ALA A 92 11.11 -11.67 -9.96
CA ALA A 92 10.41 -12.22 -11.13
C ALA A 92 8.98 -12.70 -10.81
N ALA A 93 8.66 -12.93 -9.53
CA ALA A 93 7.32 -13.32 -9.10
C ALA A 93 6.33 -12.14 -8.97
N LEU A 94 6.80 -10.89 -9.13
CA LEU A 94 5.95 -9.71 -9.00
C LEU A 94 5.12 -9.49 -10.28
N PRO A 95 3.78 -9.58 -10.23
CA PRO A 95 2.94 -9.35 -11.40
C PRO A 95 2.80 -7.85 -11.67
N LEU A 96 3.72 -7.29 -12.45
CA LEU A 96 3.67 -5.89 -12.88
C LEU A 96 2.55 -5.70 -13.91
N ARG A 97 1.40 -5.20 -13.45
CA ARG A 97 0.24 -4.83 -14.26
C ARG A 97 -0.32 -3.51 -13.76
N LYS A 98 -0.83 -2.69 -14.68
CA LYS A 98 -1.62 -1.52 -14.31
C LYS A 98 -2.88 -1.99 -13.60
N ARG A 99 -3.17 -1.38 -12.46
CA ARG A 99 -4.38 -1.66 -11.70
C ARG A 99 -5.54 -1.03 -12.45
N GLU A 100 -6.55 -1.82 -12.80
CA GLU A 100 -7.80 -1.25 -13.31
C GLU A 100 -8.35 -0.29 -12.25
N SER A 101 -8.72 0.92 -12.67
CA SER A 101 -9.27 1.91 -11.75
C SER A 101 -10.50 1.31 -11.07
N ARG A 102 -10.41 1.01 -9.78
CA ARG A 102 -11.59 0.61 -9.01
C ARG A 102 -12.54 1.79 -8.81
N ASP A 103 -13.79 1.39 -8.66
CA ASP A 103 -15.05 2.12 -8.80
C ASP A 103 -15.16 3.52 -8.20
N ARG A 104 -16.16 4.24 -8.72
CA ARG A 104 -16.64 5.55 -8.29
C ARG A 104 -16.51 5.72 -6.77
N ARG A 105 -15.96 6.86 -6.37
CA ARG A 105 -15.96 7.34 -4.98
C ARG A 105 -17.32 7.02 -4.36
N VAL A 106 -17.32 6.19 -3.31
CA VAL A 106 -18.54 5.92 -2.54
C VAL A 106 -18.87 7.21 -1.81
N GLU A 107 -19.77 8.00 -2.39
CA GLU A 107 -20.32 9.18 -1.74
C GLU A 107 -21.28 8.72 -0.64
N ARG A 108 -21.04 9.17 0.58
CA ARG A 108 -21.94 8.95 1.72
C ARG A 108 -22.73 10.23 1.94
N THR A 109 -24.02 10.10 2.24
CA THR A 109 -24.86 11.24 2.59
C THR A 109 -24.47 11.74 3.98
N PRO A 110 -23.93 12.96 4.15
CA PRO A 110 -23.49 13.45 5.46
C PRO A 110 -24.64 13.54 6.47
N ALA A 111 -25.85 13.86 6.00
CA ALA A 111 -27.05 13.90 6.83
C ALA A 111 -27.32 12.56 7.52
N LEU A 112 -27.20 11.44 6.80
CA LEU A 112 -27.39 10.11 7.38
C LEU A 112 -26.38 9.80 8.50
N ILE A 113 -25.14 10.26 8.36
CA ILE A 113 -24.11 10.08 9.41
C ILE A 113 -24.49 10.91 10.65
N LEU A 114 -24.93 12.15 10.45
CA LEU A 114 -25.36 13.02 11.53
C LEU A 114 -26.58 12.44 12.26
N ASP A 115 -27.58 11.95 11.53
CA ASP A 115 -28.78 11.35 12.10
C ASP A 115 -28.43 10.12 12.97
N LEU A 116 -27.52 9.27 12.50
CA LEU A 116 -27.03 8.12 13.28
C LEU A 116 -26.32 8.56 14.57
N PHE A 117 -25.50 9.62 14.54
CA PHE A 117 -24.86 10.15 15.75
C PHE A 117 -25.88 10.68 16.75
N LEU A 118 -26.93 11.36 16.26
CA LEU A 118 -27.94 11.96 17.13
C LEU A 118 -28.91 10.93 17.71
N SER A 119 -29.18 9.81 17.02
CA SER A 119 -30.06 8.74 17.55
C SER A 119 -29.60 8.13 18.87
N ALA A 120 -28.32 8.28 19.25
CA ALA A 120 -27.79 7.84 20.53
C ALA A 120 -28.28 8.69 21.72
N LEU A 121 -28.88 9.85 21.46
CA LEU A 121 -29.46 10.75 22.47
C LEU A 121 -30.95 10.48 22.72
N ASP A 122 -31.58 9.69 21.84
CA ASP A 122 -33.01 9.39 21.88
C ASP A 122 -33.34 8.09 22.64
N GLY A 123 -32.37 7.50 23.35
CA GLY A 123 -32.51 6.30 24.19
C GLY A 123 -32.06 6.52 25.63
#